data_AF-A0A0A1GV63-F1
#
_entry.id   AF-A0A0A1GV63-F1
#
_cell.length_a   1.000
_cell.length_b   1.000
_cell.length_c   1.000
_cell.angle_alpha   90.00
_cell.angle_beta   90.00
_cell.angle_gamma   90.00
#
_symmetry.space_group_name_H-M   'P 1'
#
loop_
_entity.id
_entity.type
_entity.pdbx_description
1 polymer ?
#
loop_
_entity_poly.entity_id
_entity_poly.type
_entity_poly.pdbx_seq_one_letter_code
_entity_poly.pdbx_strand_id
1 'polypeptide(L)'
;MDLQNYVGYFKEMRNREIEWTATDREDGILQMGYPKYDSLMLKFSQEFLESSYCDPHYRKTLKQHHIKLKVNHSTVGKVMLAKERKLIEAMLTLIIRSEPFDEGSWAKALQEGYFYRLTDALISLEEEKV
;
A
#
# COMPACT_ATOMS: atom_id res chain seq x y z
N MET A 1 0.58 11.80 10.59
CA MET A 1 -0.11 12.08 9.32
C MET A 1 -1.61 11.99 9.55
N ASP A 2 -2.41 12.57 8.66
CA ASP A 2 -3.87 12.41 8.65
C ASP A 2 -4.29 11.65 7.38
N LEU A 3 -4.91 10.48 7.55
CA LEU A 3 -5.32 9.60 6.45
C LEU A 3 -6.48 10.19 5.63
N GLN A 4 -7.31 11.06 6.20
CA GLN A 4 -8.42 11.70 5.50
C GLN A 4 -7.94 12.52 4.30
N ASN A 5 -6.73 13.08 4.38
CA ASN A 5 -6.12 13.84 3.28
C ASN A 5 -5.80 12.99 2.03
N TYR A 6 -5.74 11.66 2.18
CA TYR A 6 -5.31 10.74 1.11
C TYR A 6 -6.39 9.76 0.66
N VAL A 7 -7.43 9.51 1.47
CA VAL A 7 -8.46 8.51 1.15
C VAL A 7 -9.21 8.84 -0.16
N GLY A 8 -9.48 10.13 -0.41
CA GLY A 8 -10.08 10.60 -1.66
C GLY A 8 -9.21 10.27 -2.88
N TYR A 9 -7.91 10.57 -2.78
CA TYR A 9 -6.92 10.21 -3.81
C TYR A 9 -6.92 8.70 -4.09
N PHE A 10 -6.84 7.86 -3.06
CA PHE A 10 -6.84 6.40 -3.26
C PHE A 10 -8.14 5.88 -3.86
N LYS A 11 -9.28 6.50 -3.55
CA LYS A 11 -10.57 6.14 -4.15
C LYS A 11 -10.58 6.37 -5.65
N GLU A 12 -9.97 7.47 -6.11
CA GLU A 12 -9.87 7.86 -7.52
C GLU A 12 -8.89 7.02 -8.33
N MET A 13 -7.80 6.56 -7.71
CA MET A 13 -6.76 5.78 -8.39
C MET A 13 -7.16 4.33 -8.69
N ARG A 14 -8.29 3.87 -8.14
CA ARG A 14 -8.83 2.53 -8.44
C ARG A 14 -9.10 2.40 -9.93
N ASN A 15 -8.69 1.28 -10.52
CA ASN A 15 -8.81 0.98 -11.95
C ASN A 15 -8.12 2.00 -12.88
N ARG A 16 -7.29 2.93 -12.39
CA ARG A 16 -6.50 3.81 -13.24
C ARG A 16 -5.20 3.14 -13.65
N GLU A 17 -4.88 3.20 -14.93
CA GLU A 17 -3.55 2.77 -15.39
C GLU A 17 -2.48 3.70 -14.81
N ILE A 18 -1.39 3.11 -14.32
CA ILE A 18 -0.21 3.84 -13.86
C ILE A 18 0.79 3.81 -14.99
N GLU A 19 1.28 4.99 -15.38
CA GLU A 19 2.32 5.08 -16.40
C GLU A 19 3.62 4.43 -15.92
N TRP A 20 4.31 3.73 -16.82
CA TRP A 20 5.63 3.17 -16.56
C TRP A 20 6.67 3.95 -17.35
N THR A 21 7.91 4.02 -16.86
CA THR A 21 9.03 4.49 -17.67
C THR A 21 9.33 3.52 -18.79
N ALA A 22 9.84 4.05 -19.90
CA ALA A 22 10.23 3.24 -21.03
C ALA A 22 11.35 2.27 -20.59
N THR A 23 11.30 1.06 -21.14
CA THR A 23 12.39 0.10 -21.02
C THR A 23 13.44 0.50 -22.04
N ASP A 24 14.42 1.31 -21.65
CA ASP A 24 15.49 1.71 -22.57
C ASP A 24 16.49 0.57 -22.77
N ARG A 25 17.01 0.49 -23.99
CA ARG A 25 18.14 -0.36 -24.38
C ARG A 25 19.30 0.53 -24.76
N GLU A 26 19.89 1.24 -23.81
CA GLU A 26 21.22 1.78 -24.04
C GLU A 26 22.25 0.69 -23.69
N ASP A 27 23.16 0.41 -24.63
CA ASP A 27 24.30 -0.51 -24.49
C ASP A 27 24.00 -2.00 -24.25
N GLY A 28 22.78 -2.47 -24.56
CA GLY A 28 22.41 -3.88 -24.43
C GLY A 28 22.07 -4.33 -23.01
N ILE A 29 22.02 -3.40 -22.05
CA ILE A 29 21.50 -3.63 -20.71
C ILE A 29 20.00 -3.31 -20.72
N LEU A 30 19.17 -4.32 -20.46
CA LEU A 30 17.73 -4.13 -20.33
C LEU A 30 17.43 -3.50 -18.97
N GLN A 31 17.12 -2.20 -18.92
CA GLN A 31 16.61 -1.59 -17.70
C GLN A 31 15.09 -1.75 -17.67
N MET A 32 14.58 -2.56 -16.74
CA MET A 32 13.13 -2.72 -16.56
C MET A 32 12.51 -1.35 -16.25
N GLY A 33 11.40 -1.03 -16.92
CA GLY A 33 10.65 0.19 -16.63
C GLY A 33 10.15 0.19 -15.19
N TYR A 34 10.12 1.35 -14.56
CA TYR A 34 9.57 1.57 -13.22
C TYR A 34 8.29 2.40 -13.30
N PRO A 35 7.32 2.18 -12.40
CA PRO A 35 6.09 2.97 -12.36
C PRO A 35 6.37 4.43 -11.99
N LYS A 36 5.71 5.36 -12.68
CA LYS A 36 5.75 6.79 -12.39
C LYS A 36 4.65 7.12 -11.38
N TYR A 37 5.06 7.35 -10.14
CA TYR A 37 4.16 7.79 -9.08
C TYR A 37 4.02 9.30 -9.07
N ASP A 38 2.79 9.77 -8.85
CA ASP A 38 2.54 11.20 -8.64
C ASP A 38 3.04 11.68 -7.26
N SER A 39 3.02 12.99 -7.07
CA SER A 39 3.48 13.61 -5.84
C SER A 39 2.66 13.23 -4.61
N LEU A 40 1.37 12.88 -4.77
CA LEU A 40 0.52 12.49 -3.65
C LEU A 40 0.89 11.09 -3.14
N MET A 41 1.13 10.13 -4.03
CA MET A 41 1.60 8.80 -3.65
C MET A 41 2.97 8.86 -2.98
N LEU A 42 3.91 9.63 -3.55
CA LEU A 42 5.24 9.81 -2.99
C LEU A 42 5.16 10.43 -1.59
N LYS A 43 4.41 11.53 -1.44
CA LYS A 43 4.20 12.19 -0.15
C LYS A 43 3.56 11.27 0.87
N PHE A 44 2.51 10.54 0.50
CA PHE A 44 1.88 9.54 1.36
C PHE A 44 2.89 8.51 1.85
N SER A 45 3.70 7.95 0.96
CA SER A 45 4.67 6.91 1.33
C SER A 45 5.68 7.40 2.38
N GLN A 46 6.16 8.63 2.24
CA GLN A 46 7.11 9.24 3.17
C GLN A 46 6.45 9.51 4.52
N GLU A 47 5.30 10.21 4.51
CA GLU A 47 4.57 10.51 5.74
C GLU A 47 4.11 9.25 6.47
N PHE A 48 3.70 8.21 5.72
CA PHE A 48 3.30 6.93 6.29
C PHE A 48 4.45 6.27 7.04
N LEU A 49 5.63 6.19 6.42
CA LEU A 49 6.82 5.57 7.02
C LEU A 49 7.28 6.25 8.32
N GLU A 50 7.04 7.56 8.44
CA GLU A 50 7.34 8.38 9.63
C GLU A 50 6.21 8.39 10.66
N SER A 51 5.02 7.89 10.30
CA SER A 51 3.83 7.93 11.16
C SER A 51 3.74 6.74 12.13
N SER A 52 2.85 6.85 13.11
CA SER A 52 2.47 5.75 14.01
C SER A 52 1.71 4.61 13.31
N TYR A 53 1.24 4.78 12.07
CA TYR A 53 0.61 3.71 11.29
C TYR A 53 1.62 2.71 10.72
N CYS A 54 2.91 3.07 10.66
CA CYS A 54 3.97 2.18 10.21
C CYS A 54 4.27 1.13 11.28
N ASP A 55 3.93 -0.14 11.03
CA ASP A 55 4.22 -1.25 11.93
C ASP A 55 5.67 -1.75 11.70
N PRO A 56 6.65 -1.47 12.60
CA PRO A 56 8.02 -1.93 12.44
C PRO A 56 8.13 -3.47 12.48
N HIS A 57 7.13 -4.16 13.02
CA HIS A 57 7.05 -5.60 13.16
C HIS A 57 6.01 -6.23 12.24
N TYR A 58 5.57 -5.54 11.17
CA TYR A 58 4.51 -5.97 10.26
C TYR A 58 4.60 -7.43 9.82
N ARG A 59 5.80 -7.95 9.55
CA ARG A 59 6.01 -9.35 9.17
C ARG A 59 5.58 -10.33 10.26
N LYS A 60 5.89 -10.02 11.52
CA LYS A 60 5.51 -10.82 12.69
C LYS A 60 4.01 -10.72 12.92
N THR A 61 3.47 -9.50 12.89
CA THR A 61 2.04 -9.22 13.05
C THR A 61 1.19 -10.03 12.06
N LEU A 62 1.52 -9.98 10.77
CA LEU A 62 0.80 -10.75 9.73
C LEU A 62 0.96 -12.28 9.92
N LYS A 63 2.16 -12.76 10.23
CA LYS A 63 2.42 -14.19 10.41
C LYS A 63 1.69 -14.78 11.62
N GLN A 64 1.58 -14.03 12.72
CA GLN A 64 0.84 -14.47 13.92
C GLN A 64 -0.64 -14.74 13.63
N HIS A 65 -1.21 -14.06 12.64
CA HIS A 65 -2.58 -14.27 12.18
C HIS A 65 -2.65 -15.20 10.95
N HIS A 66 -1.60 -15.97 10.68
CA HIS A 66 -1.53 -16.90 9.54
C HIS A 66 -1.76 -16.22 8.17
N ILE A 67 -1.39 -14.95 8.06
CA ILE A 67 -1.47 -14.17 6.82
C ILE A 67 -0.12 -14.24 6.11
N LYS A 68 -0.14 -14.64 4.83
CA LYS A 68 1.07 -14.71 3.99
C LYS A 68 1.57 -13.30 3.69
N LEU A 69 2.90 -13.13 3.63
CA LEU A 69 3.57 -11.87 3.27
C LEU A 69 3.55 -11.66 1.75
N LYS A 70 2.35 -11.55 1.18
CA LYS A 70 2.11 -11.29 -0.25
C LYS A 70 0.91 -10.38 -0.38
N VAL A 71 0.98 -9.37 -1.23
CA VAL A 71 -0.14 -8.46 -1.49
C VAL A 71 -1.02 -9.03 -2.61
N ASN A 72 -2.25 -9.44 -2.27
CA ASN A 72 -3.29 -9.88 -3.21
C ASN A 72 -4.66 -9.88 -2.53
N HIS A 73 -5.73 -10.13 -3.29
CA HIS A 73 -7.11 -10.15 -2.77
C HIS A 73 -7.31 -11.12 -1.59
N SER A 74 -6.65 -12.28 -1.58
CA SER A 74 -6.82 -13.26 -0.50
C SER A 74 -6.24 -12.74 0.81
N THR A 75 -5.02 -12.21 0.80
CA THR A 75 -4.37 -11.72 2.02
C THR A 75 -4.96 -10.41 2.51
N VAL A 76 -5.26 -9.48 1.59
CA VAL A 76 -5.95 -8.23 1.93
C VAL A 76 -7.36 -8.52 2.44
N GLY A 77 -8.09 -9.43 1.81
CA GLY A 77 -9.41 -9.87 2.27
C GLY A 77 -9.39 -10.43 3.69
N LYS A 78 -8.40 -11.27 4.04
CA LYS A 78 -8.23 -11.77 5.41
C LYS A 78 -8.01 -10.65 6.43
N VAL A 79 -7.19 -9.66 6.09
CA VAL A 79 -6.95 -8.49 6.95
C VAL A 79 -8.25 -7.70 7.16
N MET A 80 -9.00 -7.45 6.09
CA MET A 80 -10.27 -6.72 6.17
C MET A 80 -11.33 -7.46 6.99
N LEU A 81 -11.39 -8.80 6.88
CA LEU A 81 -12.33 -9.62 7.65
C LEU A 81 -12.02 -9.63 9.16
N ALA A 82 -10.75 -9.55 9.53
CA ALA A 82 -10.35 -9.52 10.94
C ALA A 82 -10.79 -8.22 11.65
N LYS A 83 -10.91 -7.11 10.90
CA LYS A 83 -11.23 -5.77 11.42
C LYS A 83 -10.29 -5.31 12.55
N GLU A 84 -9.05 -5.79 12.54
CA GLU A 84 -8.05 -5.43 13.55
C GLU A 84 -7.14 -4.32 13.02
N ARG A 85 -7.12 -3.18 13.72
CA ARG A 85 -6.28 -2.02 13.38
C ARG A 85 -4.83 -2.42 13.07
N LYS A 86 -4.20 -3.22 13.94
CA LYS A 86 -2.81 -3.66 13.80
C LYS A 86 -2.57 -4.47 12.52
N LEU A 87 -3.53 -5.29 12.09
CA LEU A 87 -3.40 -6.05 10.84
C LEU A 87 -3.49 -5.15 9.61
N ILE A 88 -4.32 -4.11 9.67
CA ILE A 88 -4.47 -3.15 8.58
C ILE A 88 -3.19 -2.29 8.46
N GLU A 89 -2.68 -1.78 9.59
CA GLU A 89 -1.38 -1.08 9.66
C GLU A 89 -0.22 -1.95 9.14
N ALA A 90 -0.17 -3.22 9.55
CA ALA A 90 0.84 -4.17 9.08
C ALA A 90 0.73 -4.46 7.57
N MET A 91 -0.49 -4.56 7.02
CA MET A 91 -0.69 -4.76 5.58
C MET A 91 -0.31 -3.53 4.77
N LEU A 92 -0.67 -2.32 5.22
CA LEU A 92 -0.22 -1.08 4.60
C LEU A 92 1.30 -0.96 4.64
N THR A 93 1.93 -1.31 5.77
CA THR A 93 3.39 -1.30 5.90
C THR A 93 4.05 -2.31 4.95
N LEU A 94 3.46 -3.50 4.78
CA LEU A 94 3.93 -4.47 3.78
C LEU A 94 3.87 -3.86 2.38
N ILE A 95 2.75 -3.27 1.98
CA ILE A 95 2.59 -2.65 0.65
C ILE A 95 3.62 -1.53 0.45
N ILE A 96 3.73 -0.60 1.41
CA ILE A 96 4.65 0.54 1.30
C ILE A 96 6.11 0.08 1.19
N ARG A 97 6.53 -0.88 2.01
CA ARG A 97 7.91 -1.38 2.01
C ARG A 97 8.24 -2.35 0.89
N SER A 98 7.26 -2.83 0.13
CA SER A 98 7.48 -3.78 -0.96
C SER A 98 8.03 -3.13 -2.23
N GLU A 99 7.78 -1.85 -2.47
CA GLU A 99 8.14 -1.19 -3.74
C GLU A 99 9.61 -1.31 -4.15
N PRO A 100 10.60 -1.14 -3.25
CA PRO A 100 12.01 -1.28 -3.63
C PRO A 100 12.43 -2.73 -4.00
N PHE A 101 11.59 -3.72 -3.73
CA PHE A 101 11.88 -5.15 -3.93
C PHE A 101 10.99 -5.82 -4.97
N ASP A 102 9.86 -5.22 -5.29
CA ASP A 102 8.85 -5.70 -6.23
C ASP A 102 8.23 -4.45 -6.90
N GLU A 103 8.95 -3.96 -7.91
CA GLU A 103 8.59 -2.75 -8.66
C GLU A 103 7.15 -2.87 -9.20
N GLY A 104 6.32 -1.87 -8.95
CA GLY A 104 4.90 -1.90 -9.30
C GLY A 104 3.99 -2.44 -8.19
N SER A 105 4.51 -2.72 -6.99
CA SER A 105 3.71 -3.06 -5.83
C SER A 105 2.69 -1.98 -5.47
N TRP A 106 3.09 -0.70 -5.45
CA TRP A 106 2.17 0.41 -5.22
C TRP A 106 1.24 0.60 -6.40
N ALA A 107 1.74 0.51 -7.64
CA ALA A 107 0.91 0.65 -8.84
C ALA A 107 -0.25 -0.35 -8.83
N LYS A 108 0.05 -1.62 -8.56
CA LYS A 108 -0.95 -2.67 -8.39
C LYS A 108 -1.88 -2.37 -7.22
N ALA A 109 -1.36 -1.94 -6.06
CA ALA A 109 -2.19 -1.66 -4.90
C ALA A 109 -3.13 -0.47 -5.07
N LEU A 110 -2.73 0.54 -5.86
CA LEU A 110 -3.56 1.65 -6.29
C LEU A 110 -4.67 1.16 -7.22
N GLN A 111 -4.30 0.44 -8.29
CA GLN A 111 -5.22 -0.10 -9.28
C GLN A 111 -6.29 -1.00 -8.68
N GLU A 112 -5.87 -1.96 -7.86
CA GLU A 112 -6.76 -2.93 -7.21
C GLU A 112 -7.59 -2.31 -6.07
N GLY A 113 -7.28 -1.07 -5.67
CA GLY A 113 -7.93 -0.37 -4.57
C GLY A 113 -7.60 -0.93 -3.19
N TYR A 114 -6.42 -1.56 -3.02
CA TYR A 114 -5.97 -2.01 -1.70
C TYR A 114 -5.72 -0.84 -0.76
N PHE A 115 -5.04 0.23 -1.23
CA PHE A 115 -4.81 1.42 -0.41
C PHE A 115 -6.13 2.01 0.10
N TYR A 116 -7.08 2.27 -0.81
CA TYR A 116 -8.39 2.82 -0.45
C TYR A 116 -9.10 1.99 0.62
N ARG A 117 -9.24 0.67 0.41
CA ARG A 117 -9.93 -0.20 1.38
C ARG A 117 -9.27 -0.19 2.75
N LEU A 118 -7.94 -0.26 2.80
CA LEU A 118 -7.20 -0.33 4.06
C LEU A 118 -7.25 1.01 4.80
N THR A 119 -7.08 2.15 4.11
CA THR A 119 -7.13 3.47 4.75
C THR A 119 -8.54 3.83 5.20
N ASP A 120 -9.56 3.54 4.40
CA ASP A 120 -10.97 3.76 4.74
C ASP A 120 -11.40 2.95 5.98
N ALA A 121 -10.94 1.69 6.08
CA ALA A 121 -11.17 0.87 7.27
C ALA A 121 -10.41 1.37 8.51
N LEU A 122 -9.19 1.89 8.37
CA LEU A 122 -8.48 2.49 9.51
C LEU A 122 -9.20 3.73 10.03
N ILE A 123 -9.63 4.61 9.13
CA ILE A 123 -10.41 5.80 9.48
C ILE A 123 -11.68 5.41 10.23
N SER A 124 -12.45 4.44 9.70
CA SER A 124 -13.69 3.97 10.33
C SER A 124 -13.44 3.43 11.74
N LEU A 125 -12.36 2.66 11.94
CA LEU A 125 -11.97 2.13 13.25
C LEU A 125 -11.45 3.20 14.24
N GLU A 126 -11.02 4.35 13.74
CA GLU A 126 -10.62 5.49 14.57
C GLU A 126 -11.84 6.28 15.02
N GLU A 127 -12.82 6.48 14.14
CA GLU A 127 -14.09 7.14 14.44
C GLU A 127 -14.95 6.34 15.43
N GLU A 128 -14.97 5.00 15.35
CA GLU A 128 -15.70 4.13 16.28
C GLU A 128 -15.15 4.15 17.73
N LYS A 129 -13.94 4.68 17.94
CA LYS A 129 -13.28 4.74 19.26
C LYS A 129 -13.45 6.08 19.96
N VAL A 130 -14.06 7.07 19.30
CA VAL A 130 -14.32 8.42 19.82
C VAL A 130 -15.68 8.49 20.49
#